data_AF-A0A660QH27-F1
#
_entry.id   AF-A0A660QH27-F1
#
_cell.length_a   1.000
_cell.length_b   1.000
_cell.length_c   1.000
_cell.angle_alpha   90.00
_cell.angle_beta   90.00
_cell.angle_gamma   90.00
#
_symmetry.space_group_name_H-M   'P 1'
#
loop_
_entity.id
_entity.type
_entity.pdbx_description
1 polymer ?
#
loop_
_entity_poly.entity_id
_entity_poly.type
_entity_poly.pdbx_seq_one_letter_code
_entity_poly.pdbx_strand_id
1 'polypeptide(L)'
;MKRLIKKSQKVGKGMPSAVLLSILIHAALFLLAGMLVVFTVVKKEEKKFVPPQAVERPKMKLRKPKVKVRKSSKPKPTTRIVTKVNRASMPDIQLPEISGMSDGLAGGLGGFDMMPDFDEVSVFGGGQSIGNDFEGTLYDLKRDR
;
A
#
# COMPACT_ATOMS: atom_id res chain seq x y z
N MET A 1 51.03 -32.84 87.83
CA MET A 1 50.76 -31.86 86.76
C MET A 1 50.17 -32.60 85.55
N LYS A 2 48.87 -32.45 85.25
CA LYS A 2 48.23 -33.10 84.09
C LYS A 2 48.25 -32.15 82.89
N ARG A 3 49.01 -32.47 81.85
CA ARG A 3 49.05 -31.70 80.60
C ARG A 3 47.84 -32.07 79.73
N LEU A 4 46.99 -31.09 79.44
CA LEU A 4 45.86 -31.21 78.52
C LEU A 4 46.37 -31.15 77.07
N ILE A 5 46.21 -32.25 76.34
CA ILE A 5 46.53 -32.33 74.91
C ILE A 5 45.39 -31.62 74.15
N LYS A 6 45.64 -30.41 73.65
CA LYS A 6 44.71 -29.73 72.74
C LYS A 6 44.76 -30.40 71.36
N LYS A 7 43.64 -30.98 70.92
CA LYS A 7 43.47 -31.44 69.53
C LYS A 7 43.35 -30.22 68.61
N SER A 8 44.32 -30.03 67.72
CA SER A 8 44.23 -29.10 66.60
C SER A 8 43.18 -29.62 65.61
N GLN A 9 42.11 -28.86 65.38
CA GLN A 9 41.15 -29.18 64.33
C GLN A 9 41.79 -28.90 62.98
N LYS A 10 42.07 -29.97 62.22
CA LYS A 10 42.51 -29.86 60.83
C LYS A 10 41.36 -29.28 60.00
N VAL A 11 41.54 -28.07 59.49
CA VAL A 11 40.65 -27.48 58.47
C VAL A 11 40.82 -28.32 57.20
N GLY A 12 39.81 -29.12 56.87
CA GLY A 12 39.82 -29.90 55.64
C GLY A 12 39.84 -29.00 54.41
N LYS A 13 40.61 -29.39 53.38
CA LYS A 13 40.57 -28.78 52.03
C LYS A 13 39.25 -29.13 51.35
N GLY A 14 38.16 -28.54 51.81
CA GLY A 14 36.84 -28.58 51.19
C GLY A 14 36.46 -27.19 50.69
N MET A 15 35.47 -27.14 49.79
CA MET A 15 34.92 -25.86 49.34
C MET A 15 34.44 -25.05 50.56
N PRO A 16 34.74 -23.73 50.63
CA PRO A 16 34.39 -22.93 51.80
C PRO A 16 32.88 -23.00 52.05
N SER A 17 32.45 -23.11 53.31
CA SER A 17 31.03 -23.11 53.67
C SER A 17 30.26 -21.90 53.11
N ALA A 18 30.93 -20.75 53.01
CA ALA A 18 30.40 -19.54 52.41
C ALA A 18 30.09 -19.68 50.90
N VAL A 19 30.88 -20.48 50.17
CA VAL A 19 30.65 -20.71 48.74
C VAL A 19 29.44 -21.62 48.54
N LEU A 20 29.29 -22.66 49.37
CA LEU A 20 28.09 -23.52 49.36
C LEU A 20 26.82 -22.72 49.69
N LEU A 21 26.89 -21.85 50.69
CA LEU A 21 25.77 -20.98 51.06
C LEU A 21 25.42 -20.00 49.92
N SER A 22 26.42 -19.42 49.28
CA SER A 22 26.23 -18.51 48.13
C SER A 22 25.54 -19.22 46.95
N ILE A 23 25.98 -20.44 46.60
CA ILE A 23 25.36 -21.22 45.51
C ILE A 23 23.90 -21.53 45.84
N LEU A 24 23.60 -21.88 47.08
CA LEU A 24 22.24 -22.21 47.51
C LEU A 24 21.31 -20.98 47.41
N ILE A 25 21.79 -19.81 47.84
CA ILE A 25 21.04 -18.54 47.72
C ILE A 25 20.79 -18.18 46.25
N HIS A 26 21.81 -18.31 45.39
CA HIS A 26 21.65 -18.02 43.96
C HIS A 26 20.67 -18.97 43.28
N ALA A 27 20.74 -20.27 43.59
CA ALA A 27 19.78 -21.25 43.08
C ALA A 27 18.34 -20.94 43.50
N ALA A 28 18.13 -20.53 44.76
CA ALA A 28 16.82 -20.14 45.27
C ALA A 28 16.26 -18.89 44.55
N LEU A 29 17.10 -17.87 44.34
CA LEU A 29 16.70 -16.66 43.62
C LEU A 29 16.37 -16.95 42.14
N PHE A 30 17.14 -17.82 41.49
CA PHE A 30 16.92 -18.22 40.11
C PHE A 30 15.60 -18.98 39.93
N LEU A 31 15.29 -19.90 40.85
CA LEU A 31 14.03 -20.63 40.86
C LEU A 31 12.83 -19.69 41.08
N LEU A 32 12.94 -18.75 42.01
CA LEU A 32 11.89 -17.78 42.30
C LEU A 32 11.62 -16.88 41.08
N ALA A 33 12.67 -16.35 40.45
CA ALA A 33 12.55 -15.55 39.24
C ALA A 33 11.94 -16.34 38.07
N GLY A 34 12.37 -17.58 37.87
CA GLY A 34 11.81 -18.46 36.85
C GLY A 34 10.30 -18.74 37.06
N MET A 35 9.89 -18.98 38.30
CA MET A 35 8.47 -19.17 38.64
C MET A 35 7.64 -17.90 38.46
N LEU A 36 8.17 -16.70 38.67
CA LEU A 36 7.39 -15.49 38.43
C LEU A 36 7.23 -15.18 36.94
N VAL A 37 8.28 -15.38 36.14
CA VAL A 37 8.29 -15.01 34.72
C VAL A 37 7.44 -15.95 33.85
N VAL A 38 7.47 -17.26 34.11
CA VAL A 38 6.75 -18.25 33.27
C VAL A 38 5.23 -18.15 33.44
N PHE A 39 4.75 -17.71 34.60
CA PHE A 39 3.31 -17.66 34.89
C PHE A 39 2.66 -16.31 34.58
N THR A 40 3.45 -15.24 34.37
CA THR A 40 2.92 -13.96 33.90
C THR A 40 2.72 -13.98 32.39
N VAL A 41 1.73 -14.74 31.91
CA VAL A 41 1.21 -14.55 30.56
C VAL A 41 0.54 -13.18 30.54
N VAL A 42 1.15 -12.22 29.83
CA VAL A 42 0.54 -10.90 29.60
C VAL A 42 -0.76 -11.13 28.85
N LYS A 43 -1.87 -11.20 29.59
CA LYS A 43 -3.22 -11.28 29.04
C LYS A 43 -3.50 -9.93 28.40
N LYS A 44 -3.16 -9.80 27.12
CA LYS A 44 -3.54 -8.65 26.31
C LYS A 44 -5.06 -8.70 26.23
N GLU A 45 -5.72 -7.81 26.95
CA GLU A 45 -7.16 -7.65 26.85
C GLU A 45 -7.51 -7.43 25.38
N GLU A 46 -8.40 -8.28 24.86
CA GLU A 46 -8.85 -8.17 23.49
C GLU A 46 -9.49 -6.79 23.29
N LYS A 47 -8.85 -5.96 22.47
CA LYS A 47 -9.36 -4.62 22.14
C LYS A 47 -10.63 -4.79 21.31
N LYS A 48 -11.77 -4.87 21.99
CA LYS A 48 -13.08 -4.90 21.34
C LYS A 48 -13.31 -3.53 20.74
N PHE A 49 -13.28 -3.47 19.41
CA PHE A 49 -13.64 -2.27 18.68
C PHE A 49 -15.14 -2.04 18.86
N VAL A 50 -15.48 -1.20 19.84
CA VAL A 50 -16.85 -0.71 19.96
C VAL A 50 -17.02 0.33 18.85
N PRO A 51 -17.88 0.10 17.86
CA PRO A 51 -18.12 1.10 16.85
C PRO A 51 -18.61 2.37 17.57
N PRO A 52 -18.07 3.55 17.21
CA PRO A 52 -18.53 4.79 17.80
C PRO A 52 -20.05 4.86 17.64
N GLN A 53 -20.75 5.18 18.73
CA GLN A 53 -22.21 5.28 18.71
C GLN A 53 -22.61 6.23 17.58
N ALA A 54 -23.57 5.81 16.76
CA ALA A 54 -24.03 6.59 15.64
C ALA A 54 -24.63 7.90 16.16
N VAL A 55 -23.87 8.99 16.04
CA VAL A 55 -24.33 10.32 16.43
C VAL A 55 -25.52 10.66 15.54
N GLU A 56 -26.70 10.82 16.16
CA GLU A 56 -27.90 11.25 15.46
C GLU A 56 -27.72 12.68 14.96
N ARG A 57 -27.32 12.80 13.70
CA ARG A 57 -27.13 14.08 13.04
C ARG A 57 -28.49 14.80 13.02
N PRO A 58 -28.60 16.02 13.56
CA PRO A 58 -29.86 16.74 13.55
C PRO A 58 -30.28 16.98 12.09
N LYS A 59 -31.31 16.23 11.66
CA LYS A 59 -31.81 16.30 10.29
C LYS A 59 -32.64 17.57 10.15
N MET A 60 -32.06 18.59 9.53
CA MET A 60 -32.72 19.88 9.35
C MET A 60 -34.00 19.72 8.53
N LYS A 61 -35.13 20.21 9.05
CA LYS A 61 -36.40 20.28 8.32
C LYS A 61 -36.33 21.47 7.36
N LEU A 62 -35.84 21.24 6.15
CA LEU A 62 -35.81 22.23 5.07
C LEU A 62 -37.24 22.71 4.76
N ARG A 63 -37.59 23.91 5.22
CA ARG A 63 -38.80 24.59 4.75
C ARG A 63 -38.52 25.16 3.37
N LYS A 64 -39.12 24.58 2.34
CA LYS A 64 -38.98 25.08 0.96
C LYS A 64 -39.52 26.52 0.90
N PRO A 65 -38.76 27.48 0.33
CA PRO A 65 -39.25 28.84 0.14
C PRO A 65 -40.47 28.81 -0.79
N LYS A 66 -41.60 29.35 -0.32
CA LYS A 66 -42.80 29.51 -1.15
C LYS A 66 -42.63 30.76 -2.01
N VAL A 67 -42.06 30.59 -3.21
CA VAL A 67 -41.96 31.69 -4.18
C VAL A 67 -43.34 31.95 -4.79
N LYS A 68 -43.86 33.16 -4.58
CA LYS A 68 -45.08 33.61 -5.28
C LYS A 68 -44.71 34.01 -6.70
N VAL A 69 -44.72 33.05 -7.62
CA VAL A 69 -44.51 33.31 -9.04
C VAL A 69 -45.71 34.10 -9.57
N ARG A 70 -45.51 35.35 -9.98
CA ARG A 70 -46.54 36.10 -10.70
C ARG A 70 -46.65 35.54 -12.13
N LYS A 71 -47.81 35.00 -12.48
CA LYS A 71 -48.12 34.49 -13.82
C LYS A 71 -48.39 35.64 -14.80
N SER A 72 -47.39 36.44 -15.16
CA SER A 72 -47.48 37.29 -16.35
C SER A 72 -46.73 36.59 -17.48
N SER A 73 -47.44 35.75 -18.22
CA SER A 73 -46.90 34.82 -19.23
C SER A 73 -46.55 35.46 -20.57
N LYS A 74 -46.32 36.77 -20.63
CA LYS A 74 -45.99 37.45 -21.89
C LYS A 74 -44.50 37.79 -21.92
N PRO A 75 -43.67 37.03 -22.67
CA PRO A 75 -42.28 37.41 -22.87
C PRO A 75 -42.23 38.74 -23.64
N LYS A 76 -41.26 39.59 -23.30
CA LYS A 76 -40.99 40.83 -24.04
C LYS A 76 -40.65 40.44 -25.49
N PRO A 77 -41.31 41.01 -26.52
CA PRO A 77 -41.02 40.63 -27.89
C PRO A 77 -39.59 41.05 -28.26
N THR A 78 -38.76 40.08 -28.61
CA THR A 78 -37.37 40.29 -29.05
C THR A 78 -37.36 40.55 -30.55
N THR A 79 -36.84 41.69 -31.00
CA THR A 79 -36.61 41.96 -32.42
C THR A 79 -35.48 41.07 -32.93
N ARG A 80 -35.77 40.20 -33.92
CA ARG A 80 -34.78 39.32 -34.55
C ARG A 80 -33.82 40.17 -35.39
N ILE A 81 -32.59 40.35 -34.93
CA ILE A 81 -31.52 40.94 -35.72
C ILE A 81 -31.01 39.85 -36.67
N VAL A 82 -31.27 40.01 -37.96
CA VAL A 82 -30.75 39.12 -39.02
C VAL A 82 -29.48 39.73 -39.56
N THR A 83 -28.36 39.02 -39.46
CA THR A 83 -27.11 39.42 -40.11
C THR A 83 -27.23 39.22 -41.61
N LYS A 84 -26.93 40.26 -42.40
CA LYS A 84 -26.79 40.14 -43.85
C LYS A 84 -25.51 39.36 -44.13
N VAL A 85 -25.63 38.07 -44.43
CA VAL A 85 -24.49 37.21 -44.73
C VAL A 85 -24.04 37.49 -46.16
N ASN A 86 -22.91 38.18 -46.34
CA ASN A 86 -22.30 38.38 -47.65
C ASN A 86 -21.44 37.14 -47.95
N ARG A 87 -21.93 36.22 -48.77
CA ARG A 87 -21.20 34.99 -49.14
C ARG A 87 -20.04 35.37 -50.04
N ALA A 88 -18.82 35.25 -49.54
CA ALA A 88 -17.62 35.33 -50.37
C ALA A 88 -17.65 34.18 -51.38
N SER A 89 -17.42 34.50 -52.66
CA SER A 89 -17.29 33.53 -53.75
C SER A 89 -15.99 32.75 -53.56
N MET A 90 -16.05 31.56 -52.98
CA MET A 90 -14.90 30.65 -52.95
C MET A 90 -14.76 29.97 -54.32
N PRO A 91 -13.57 29.99 -54.94
CA PRO A 91 -13.34 29.26 -56.18
C PRO A 91 -13.23 27.75 -55.91
N ASP A 92 -13.63 26.94 -56.91
CA ASP A 92 -13.59 25.48 -56.85
C ASP A 92 -12.13 24.99 -56.78
N ILE A 93 -11.80 24.31 -55.68
CA ILE A 93 -10.52 23.61 -55.53
C ILE A 93 -10.69 22.23 -56.13
N GLN A 94 -10.24 22.06 -57.37
CA GLN A 94 -10.15 20.74 -58.00
C GLN A 94 -8.95 20.00 -57.39
N LEU A 95 -9.24 19.06 -56.48
CA LEU A 95 -8.24 18.12 -56.03
C LEU A 95 -8.01 17.07 -57.13
N PRO A 96 -6.76 16.78 -57.53
CA PRO A 96 -6.47 15.72 -58.48
C PRO A 96 -6.84 14.36 -57.88
N GLU A 97 -7.44 13.50 -58.70
CA GLU A 97 -7.81 12.13 -58.29
C GLU A 97 -6.55 11.33 -57.93
N ILE A 98 -6.32 11.14 -56.63
CA ILE A 98 -5.28 10.25 -56.13
C ILE A 98 -5.71 8.79 -56.38
N SER A 99 -5.25 8.26 -57.50
CA SER A 99 -5.25 6.82 -57.84
C SER A 99 -4.39 6.03 -56.84
N GLY A 100 -4.91 5.80 -55.62
CA GLY A 100 -4.18 5.03 -54.60
C GLY A 100 -5.00 4.56 -53.40
N MET A 101 -6.32 4.81 -53.36
CA MET A 101 -7.20 4.40 -52.25
C MET A 101 -8.03 3.14 -52.55
N SER A 102 -7.48 2.19 -53.30
CA SER A 102 -8.19 0.96 -53.65
C SER A 102 -7.46 -0.35 -53.34
N ASP A 103 -6.34 -0.35 -52.62
CA ASP A 103 -5.73 -1.61 -52.21
C ASP A 103 -4.92 -1.44 -50.92
N GLY A 104 -5.37 -2.07 -49.82
CA GLY A 104 -4.72 -1.87 -48.53
C GLY A 104 -5.48 -2.29 -47.28
N LEU A 105 -6.46 -3.19 -47.37
CA LEU A 105 -6.91 -3.99 -46.21
C LEU A 105 -6.22 -5.37 -46.18
N ALA A 106 -5.31 -5.62 -47.13
CA ALA A 106 -4.50 -6.83 -47.25
C ALA A 106 -2.98 -6.55 -47.24
N GLY A 107 -2.56 -5.32 -46.93
CA GLY A 107 -1.17 -4.96 -46.68
C GLY A 107 -0.92 -5.05 -45.18
N GLY A 108 -0.16 -6.06 -44.76
CA GLY A 108 0.09 -6.40 -43.35
C GLY A 108 0.40 -5.19 -42.48
N LEU A 109 -0.11 -5.23 -41.25
CA LEU A 109 0.24 -4.37 -40.14
C LEU A 109 1.77 -4.23 -40.02
N GLY A 110 2.34 -3.28 -40.75
CA GLY A 110 3.72 -2.87 -40.61
C GLY A 110 3.89 -2.22 -39.26
N GLY A 111 4.48 -2.95 -38.33
CA GLY A 111 4.95 -2.41 -37.06
C GLY A 111 4.70 -3.27 -35.82
N PHE A 112 3.93 -4.35 -35.91
CA PHE A 112 3.75 -5.27 -34.79
C PHE A 112 4.18 -6.68 -35.19
N ASP A 113 5.43 -7.00 -34.91
CA ASP A 113 5.94 -8.37 -34.93
C ASP A 113 5.34 -9.12 -33.71
N MET A 114 4.06 -9.46 -33.83
CA MET A 114 3.29 -10.20 -32.82
C MET A 114 3.42 -11.71 -33.00
N MET A 115 4.35 -12.19 -33.82
CA MET A 115 4.59 -13.62 -33.95
C MET A 115 5.77 -14.00 -33.06
N PRO A 116 5.55 -14.76 -31.96
CA PRO A 116 6.65 -15.26 -31.15
C PRO A 116 7.52 -16.20 -31.97
N ASP A 117 8.84 -15.99 -31.92
CA ASP A 117 9.80 -16.91 -32.48
C ASP A 117 9.78 -18.21 -31.63
N PHE A 118 9.41 -19.33 -32.25
CA PHE A 118 9.22 -20.60 -31.57
C PHE A 118 10.54 -21.32 -31.29
N ASP A 119 11.66 -20.87 -31.86
CA ASP A 119 12.98 -21.45 -31.62
C ASP A 119 13.54 -21.09 -30.23
N GLU A 120 13.07 -19.99 -29.63
CA GLU A 120 13.55 -19.49 -28.32
C GLU A 120 12.59 -19.80 -27.15
N VAL A 121 11.48 -20.51 -27.40
CA VAL A 121 10.50 -20.85 -26.36
C VAL A 121 10.95 -22.07 -25.57
N SER A 122 11.46 -21.86 -24.35
CA SER A 122 11.72 -22.94 -23.41
C SER A 122 10.43 -23.44 -22.75
N VAL A 123 10.45 -24.63 -22.12
CA VAL A 123 9.33 -25.17 -21.32
C VAL A 123 8.91 -24.22 -20.18
N PHE A 124 9.79 -23.28 -19.80
CA PHE A 124 9.53 -22.25 -18.79
C PHE A 124 9.14 -20.88 -19.39
N GLY A 125 8.90 -20.82 -20.70
CA GLY A 125 8.67 -19.59 -21.46
C GLY A 125 9.96 -19.00 -22.03
N GLY A 126 9.84 -18.25 -23.13
CA GLY A 126 10.88 -17.39 -23.69
C GLY A 126 10.58 -15.92 -23.39
N GLY A 127 11.61 -15.08 -23.26
CA GLY A 127 11.43 -13.64 -23.09
C GLY A 127 11.20 -12.97 -24.44
N GLN A 128 10.02 -12.41 -24.68
CA GLN A 128 9.72 -11.65 -25.89
C GLN A 128 9.56 -10.17 -25.54
N SER A 129 10.39 -9.32 -26.15
CA SER A 129 10.26 -7.87 -26.05
C SER A 129 9.29 -7.38 -27.12
N ILE A 130 8.26 -6.65 -26.70
CA ILE A 130 7.26 -6.03 -27.59
C ILE A 130 7.60 -4.57 -27.91
N GLY A 131 8.87 -4.16 -27.73
CA GLY A 131 9.36 -2.82 -28.06
C GLY A 131 8.87 -1.72 -27.11
N ASN A 132 8.24 -2.08 -25.99
CA ASN A 132 7.78 -1.16 -24.95
C ASN A 132 8.17 -1.67 -23.55
N ASP A 133 9.40 -2.15 -23.43
CA ASP A 133 9.94 -2.62 -22.16
C ASP A 133 10.25 -1.42 -21.27
N PHE A 134 9.82 -1.50 -20.00
CA PHE A 134 10.11 -0.47 -19.01
C PHE A 134 11.59 -0.51 -18.63
N GLU A 135 12.42 0.24 -19.35
CA GLU A 135 13.75 0.62 -18.88
C GLU A 135 13.64 1.87 -17.99
N GLY A 136 14.05 1.72 -16.73
CA GLY A 136 14.08 2.82 -15.79
C GLY A 136 15.15 2.63 -14.72
N THR A 137 15.84 3.72 -14.37
CA THR A 137 16.76 3.71 -13.24
C THR A 137 15.99 3.84 -11.93
N LEU A 138 15.89 2.75 -11.17
CA LEU A 138 15.31 2.78 -9.83
C LEU A 138 16.33 3.37 -8.85
N TYR A 139 16.12 4.62 -8.43
CA TYR A 139 16.88 5.22 -7.34
C TYR A 139 16.24 4.84 -5.99
N ASP A 140 16.83 3.86 -5.31
CA ASP A 140 16.47 3.49 -3.94
C ASP A 140 17.69 3.70 -3.03
N LEU A 141 17.58 4.63 -2.07
CA LEU A 141 18.63 4.93 -1.09
C LEU A 141 18.88 3.78 -0.10
N LYS A 142 18.06 2.72 -0.11
CA LYS A 142 18.21 1.56 0.77
C LYS A 142 18.99 0.40 0.15
N ARG A 143 19.40 0.51 -1.11
CA ARG A 143 20.30 -0.46 -1.74
C ARG A 143 21.72 0.05 -1.66
N ASP A 144 22.52 -0.57 -0.79
CA ASP A 144 23.96 -0.38 -0.80
C ASP A 144 24.55 -0.93 -2.10
N ARG A 145 25.47 -0.16 -2.67
CA ARG A 145 26.08 -0.34 -3.99
C ARG A 145 27.09 -1.49 -4.01
#